data_AF-A0A9E7CNQ5-F1
#
_entry.id   AF-A0A9E7CNQ5-F1
#
_cell.length_a   1.000
_cell.length_b   1.000
_cell.length_c   1.000
_cell.angle_alpha   90.00
_cell.angle_beta   90.00
_cell.angle_gamma   90.00
#
_symmetry.space_group_name_H-M   'P 1'
#
loop_
_entity.id
_entity.type
_entity.pdbx_description
1 polymer ?
#
loop_
_entity_poly.entity_id
_entity_poly.type
_entity_poly.pdbx_seq_one_letter_code
_entity_poly.pdbx_strand_id
1 'polypeptide(L)'
;MVYLTGIAKNQEELDAVIETVRKARHVKKVISYVRLMTLYETRRRKIFNDRMRDSPLKEMREDRHNKIMDKPQKTAWAEPEDKPEIPPKKIKHNPDGF
;
A
#
# COMPACT_ATOMS: atom_id res chain seq x y z
N MET A 1 0.52 14.78 15.60
CA MET A 1 -0.91 14.53 15.86
C MET A 1 -1.39 13.53 14.82
N VAL A 2 -2.26 12.60 15.18
CA VAL A 2 -2.81 11.60 14.23
C VAL A 2 -4.33 11.71 14.20
N TYR A 3 -4.89 11.68 13.00
CA TYR A 3 -6.33 11.71 12.76
C TYR A 3 -6.77 10.35 12.20
N LEU A 4 -7.72 9.71 12.87
CA LEU A 4 -8.32 8.46 12.42
C LEU A 4 -9.66 8.76 11.75
N THR A 5 -9.82 8.30 10.52
CA THR A 5 -11.06 8.40 9.75
C THR A 5 -11.36 7.05 9.13
N GLY A 6 -12.64 6.66 9.09
CA GLY A 6 -13.05 5.37 8.55
C GLY A 6 -14.29 4.81 9.23
N ILE A 7 -14.54 3.52 8.98
CA ILE A 7 -15.65 2.77 9.57
C ILE A 7 -15.06 1.53 10.25
N ALA A 8 -15.23 1.41 11.56
CA ALA A 8 -14.87 0.22 12.34
C ALA A 8 -16.07 -0.72 12.44
N LYS A 9 -15.83 -2.04 12.38
CA LYS A 9 -16.86 -3.07 12.47
C LYS A 9 -17.50 -3.13 13.85
N ASN A 10 -16.68 -2.96 14.89
CA ASN A 10 -17.08 -2.98 16.29
C ASN A 10 -16.19 -2.04 17.11
N GLN A 11 -16.56 -1.84 18.38
CA GLN A 11 -15.81 -0.99 19.29
C GLN A 11 -14.40 -1.54 19.57
N GLU A 12 -14.27 -2.87 19.70
CA GLU A 12 -12.98 -3.54 19.95
C GLU A 12 -11.94 -3.25 18.85
N GLU A 13 -12.34 -3.27 17.57
CA GLU A 13 -11.44 -2.93 16.46
C GLU A 13 -10.96 -1.48 16.55
N LEU A 14 -11.86 -0.55 16.89
CA LEU A 14 -11.49 0.85 17.07
C LEU A 14 -10.50 1.03 18.22
N ASP A 15 -10.74 0.37 19.35
CA ASP A 15 -9.88 0.47 20.53
C ASP A 15 -8.48 -0.11 20.23
N ALA A 16 -8.41 -1.26 19.55
CA ALA A 16 -7.15 -1.86 19.14
C ALA A 16 -6.33 -0.94 18.21
N VAL A 17 -6.98 -0.26 17.27
CA VAL A 17 -6.33 0.71 16.38
C VAL A 17 -5.82 1.92 17.17
N ILE A 18 -6.62 2.46 18.09
CA ILE A 18 -6.22 3.60 18.93
C ILE A 18 -5.01 3.23 19.79
N GLU A 19 -5.00 2.05 20.42
CA GLU A 19 -3.86 1.58 21.21
C GLU A 19 -2.59 1.44 20.38
N THR A 20 -2.70 0.83 19.20
CA THR A 20 -1.56 0.65 18.28
C THR A 20 -0.96 2.01 17.91
N VAL A 21 -1.80 2.99 17.59
CA VAL A 21 -1.35 4.34 17.23
C VAL A 21 -0.74 5.07 18.43
N ARG A 22 -1.26 4.87 19.65
CA ARG A 22 -0.70 5.45 20.87
C ARG A 22 0.69 4.92 21.22
N LYS A 23 0.99 3.66 20.87
CA LYS A 23 2.32 3.04 21.10
C LYS A 23 3.41 3.62 20.19
N ALA A 24 3.05 4.35 19.13
CA ALA A 24 4.03 4.94 18.22
C ALA A 24 4.79 6.11 18.87
N ARG A 25 6.13 6.03 18.85
CA ARG A 25 7.08 6.89 19.59
C ARG A 25 6.94 8.41 19.35
N HIS A 26 6.27 8.83 18.28
CA HIS A 26 6.13 10.23 17.89
C HIS A 26 4.68 10.75 17.92
N VAL A 27 3.73 9.98 18.45
CA VAL A 27 2.32 10.36 18.49
C VAL A 27 1.98 11.04 19.82
N LYS A 28 1.88 12.37 19.81
CA LYS A 28 1.52 13.17 21.00
C LYS A 28 0.01 13.20 21.30
N LYS A 29 -0.84 13.06 20.27
CA LYS A 29 -2.31 13.17 20.38
C LYS A 29 -2.96 12.45 19.21
N VAL A 30 -4.03 11.72 19.52
CA VAL A 30 -4.87 10.99 18.57
C VAL A 30 -6.27 11.58 18.62
N ILE A 31 -6.86 11.90 17.47
CA ILE A 31 -8.26 12.31 17.34
C ILE A 31 -8.94 11.31 16.41
N SER A 32 -10.07 10.75 16.85
CA SER A 32 -10.83 9.78 16.08
C SER A 32 -12.15 10.37 15.60
N TYR A 33 -12.39 10.23 14.29
CA TYR A 33 -13.67 10.47 13.62
C TYR A 33 -14.23 9.18 13.02
N VAL A 34 -13.78 8.03 13.53
CA VAL A 34 -14.21 6.71 13.06
C VAL A 34 -15.65 6.46 13.47
N ARG A 35 -16.47 6.01 12.52
CA ARG A 35 -17.85 5.61 12.77
C ARG A 35 -17.92 4.11 13.02
N LEU A 36 -18.82 3.68 13.89
CA LEU A 36 -19.12 2.26 14.04
C LEU A 36 -20.08 1.82 12.95
N MET A 37 -19.81 0.65 12.37
CA MET A 37 -20.61 0.07 11.30
C MET A 37 -22.01 -0.25 11.82
N THR A 38 -23.02 0.40 11.23
CA THR A 38 -24.41 0.22 11.64
C THR A 38 -25.04 -1.02 11.01
N LEU A 39 -26.14 -1.54 11.59
CA LEU A 39 -26.90 -2.67 11.02
C LEU A 39 -27.30 -2.44 9.54
N TYR A 40 -27.59 -1.19 9.17
CA TYR A 40 -27.88 -0.80 7.80
C TYR A 40 -26.67 -0.94 6.87
N GLU A 41 -25.50 -0.48 7.30
CA GLU A 41 -24.26 -0.60 6.52
C GLU A 41 -23.82 -2.05 6.38
N THR A 42 -23.99 -2.87 7.43
CA THR A 42 -23.77 -4.32 7.37
C THR A 42 -24.67 -4.99 6.34
N ARG A 43 -25.97 -4.64 6.34
CA ARG A 43 -26.94 -5.17 5.37
C ARG A 43 -26.62 -4.72 3.94
N ARG A 44 -26.23 -3.46 3.74
CA ARG A 44 -25.81 -2.92 2.44
C ARG A 44 -24.55 -3.61 1.92
N ARG A 45 -23.56 -3.86 2.79
CA ARG A 45 -22.32 -4.56 2.44
C ARG A 45 -22.57 -6.01 2.04
N LYS A 46 -23.51 -6.69 2.72
CA LYS A 46 -23.95 -8.04 2.35
C LYS A 46 -24.58 -8.06 0.95
N ILE A 47 -25.54 -7.17 0.68
CA ILE A 47 -26.20 -7.06 -0.63
C ILE A 47 -25.19 -6.76 -1.75
N PHE A 48 -24.22 -5.88 -1.49
CA PHE A 48 -23.18 -5.55 -2.46
C PHE A 48 -22.24 -6.74 -2.74
N ASN A 49 -21.81 -7.44 -1.70
CA ASN A 49 -20.95 -8.62 -1.84
C ASN A 49 -21.68 -9.77 -2.54
N ASP A 50 -22.96 -9.97 -2.25
CA ASP A 50 -23.78 -10.98 -2.93
C ASP A 50 -23.92 -10.66 -4.43
N ARG A 51 -24.15 -9.39 -4.80
CA ARG A 51 -24.16 -8.96 -6.22
C ARG A 51 -22.82 -9.11 -6.93
N MET A 52 -21.71 -9.00 -6.21
CA MET A 52 -20.36 -9.21 -6.76
C MET A 52 -20.02 -10.69 -6.95
N ARG A 53 -20.69 -11.59 -6.22
CA ARG A 53 -20.45 -13.04 -6.26
C ARG A 53 -20.90 -13.66 -7.57
N ASP A 54 -21.95 -13.13 -8.17
CA ASP A 54 -22.53 -13.57 -9.45
C ASP A 54 -22.09 -12.69 -10.63
N SER A 55 -21.07 -11.85 -10.44
CA SER A 55 -20.57 -11.00 -11.51
C SER A 55 -19.80 -11.84 -12.55
N PRO A 56 -20.12 -11.75 -13.85
CA PRO A 56 -19.36 -12.43 -14.91
C PRO A 56 -17.90 -11.96 -15.01
N LEU A 57 -17.52 -10.90 -14.27
CA LEU A 57 -16.16 -10.41 -14.16
C LEU A 57 -15.32 -11.14 -13.09
N LYS A 58 -15.90 -12.11 -12.36
CA LYS A 58 -15.22 -12.83 -11.28
C LYS A 58 -14.13 -13.77 -11.81
N GLU A 59 -14.44 -14.60 -12.80
CA GLU A 59 -13.45 -15.48 -13.47
C GLU A 59 -12.32 -14.67 -14.11
N MET A 60 -12.65 -13.59 -14.81
CA MET A 60 -11.66 -12.68 -15.41
C MET A 60 -10.72 -12.02 -14.38
N ARG A 61 -11.12 -11.95 -13.10
CA ARG A 61 -10.33 -11.37 -12.01
C ARG A 61 -9.36 -12.39 -11.42
N GLU A 62 -9.81 -13.63 -11.25
CA GLU A 62 -8.98 -14.75 -10.80
C GLU A 62 -7.89 -15.06 -11.83
N ASP A 63 -8.24 -15.10 -13.13
CA ASP A 63 -7.27 -15.30 -14.22
C ASP A 63 -6.21 -14.20 -14.31
N ARG A 64 -6.61 -12.93 -14.10
CA ARG A 64 -5.64 -11.82 -14.05
C ARG A 64 -4.76 -11.87 -12.82
N HIS A 65 -5.29 -12.27 -11.67
CA HIS A 65 -4.51 -12.36 -10.44
C HIS A 65 -3.42 -13.42 -10.54
N ASN A 66 -3.76 -14.60 -11.07
CA ASN A 66 -2.80 -15.67 -11.33
C ASN A 66 -1.70 -15.22 -12.29
N LYS A 67 -2.06 -14.55 -13.41
CA LYS A 67 -1.09 -13.97 -14.36
C LYS A 67 -0.16 -12.91 -13.75
N ILE A 68 -0.56 -12.23 -12.68
CA ILE A 68 0.27 -11.22 -12.01
C ILE A 68 1.19 -11.87 -10.96
N MET A 69 0.74 -12.94 -10.30
CA MET A 69 1.52 -13.68 -9.30
C MET A 69 2.57 -14.60 -9.92
N ASP A 70 2.33 -15.13 -11.12
CA ASP A 70 3.32 -15.95 -11.86
C ASP A 70 4.47 -15.13 -12.46
N LYS A 71 4.34 -13.80 -12.49
CA LYS A 71 5.43 -12.94 -12.96
C LYS A 71 6.34 -12.59 -11.78
N PRO A 72 7.66 -12.83 -11.87
CA PRO A 72 8.58 -12.35 -10.85
C PRO A 72 8.46 -10.83 -10.76
N GLN A 73 7.95 -10.34 -9.63
CA GLN A 73 7.81 -8.92 -9.38
C GLN A 73 9.20 -8.33 -9.17
N LYS A 74 9.74 -7.65 -10.19
CA LYS A 74 10.89 -6.76 -10.01
C LYS A 74 10.42 -5.57 -9.18
N THR A 75 10.72 -5.58 -7.89
CA THR A 75 10.54 -4.40 -7.02
C THR A 75 11.58 -3.35 -7.42
N ALA A 76 11.18 -2.08 -7.43
CA ALA A 76 12.08 -0.95 -7.73
C ALA A 76 13.18 -0.71 -6.65
N TRP A 77 13.22 -1.57 -5.63
CA TRP A 77 14.16 -1.57 -4.52
C TRP A 77 15.09 -2.78 -4.52
N ALA A 78 15.06 -3.61 -5.56
CA ALA A 78 16.14 -4.57 -5.78
C ALA A 78 17.45 -3.76 -5.90
N GLU A 79 18.38 -4.01 -4.98
CA GLU A 79 19.68 -3.34 -4.97
C GLU A 79 20.32 -3.44 -6.37
N PRO A 80 20.98 -2.38 -6.86
CA PRO A 80 21.70 -2.49 -8.12
C PRO A 80 22.86 -3.47 -7.92
N GLU A 81 22.67 -4.71 -8.37
CA GLU A 81 23.76 -5.64 -8.61
C GLU A 81 24.72 -4.99 -9.61
N ASP A 82 25.96 -4.83 -9.15
CA ASP A 82 27.18 -4.45 -9.84
C ASP A 82 27.09 -3.31 -10.86
N LYS A 83 27.53 -2.12 -10.40
CA LYS A 83 27.97 -1.05 -11.30
C LYS A 83 28.99 -1.65 -12.29
N PRO A 84 28.81 -1.54 -13.62
CA PRO A 84 29.90 -1.81 -14.52
C PRO A 84 31.01 -0.79 -14.25
N GLU A 85 32.21 -1.26 -13.92
CA GLU A 85 33.41 -0.43 -13.82
C GLU A 85 33.62 0.31 -15.13
N ILE A 86 33.30 1.60 -15.15
CA ILE A 86 33.62 2.48 -16.28
C ILE A 86 35.13 2.74 -16.20
N PRO A 87 35.94 2.35 -17.20
CA PRO A 87 37.36 2.63 -17.16
C PRO A 87 37.59 4.15 -17.21
N PRO A 88 38.57 4.69 -16.46
CA PRO A 88 38.78 6.13 -16.41
C PRO A 88 39.15 6.67 -17.79
N LYS A 89 38.35 7.61 -18.30
CA LYS A 89 38.69 8.39 -19.49
C LYS A 89 39.96 9.20 -19.19
N LYS A 90 41.05 8.87 -19.88
CA LYS A 90 42.26 9.70 -19.91
C LYS A 90 41.89 11.09 -20.45
N ILE A 91 41.94 12.11 -19.60
CA ILE A 91 41.86 13.51 -20.02
C ILE A 91 43.22 13.82 -20.68
N LYS A 92 43.24 13.99 -22.00
CA LYS A 92 44.38 14.62 -22.67
C LYS A 92 44.29 16.12 -22.40
N HIS A 93 45.21 16.63 -21.60
CA HIS A 93 45.45 18.06 -21.46
C HIS A 93 46.18 18.51 -22.74
N ASN A 94 45.56 19.34 -23.57
CA ASN A 94 46.29 20.10 -24.57
C ASN A 94 46.72 21.41 -23.90
N PRO A 95 48.02 21.66 -23.71
CA PRO A 95 48.48 23.02 -23.55
C PRO A 95 48.36 23.70 -24.93
N ASP A 96 48.02 24.98 -24.93
CA ASP A 96 47.96 25.88 -26.10
C ASP A 96 46.62 25.91 -26.84
N GLY A 97 45.94 27.05 -26.68
CA GLY A 97 44.72 27.39 -27.40
C GLY A 97 44.23 28.81 -27.09
N PHE A 98 45.05 29.79 -27.53
CA PHE A 98 44.73 31.19 -27.87
C PHE A 98 43.86 32.05 -26.92
#